data_AF-A0AAW2L1G5-F1
#
_entry.id   AF-A0AAW2L1G5-F1
#
_cell.length_a   1.000
_cell.length_b   1.000
_cell.length_c   1.000
_cell.angle_alpha   90.00
_cell.angle_beta   90.00
_cell.angle_gamma   90.00
#
_symmetry.space_group_name_H-M   'P 1'
#
loop_
_entity.id
_entity.type
_entity.pdbx_description
1 polymer ?
#
loop_
_entity_poly.entity_id
_entity_poly.type
_entity_poly.pdbx_seq_one_letter_code
_entity_poly.pdbx_strand_id
1 'polypeptide(L)'
;MRVYPQEPSGGVYFMKQTVGNACGTIGLLHAVGNITSEIKLVEGSYLDNFFKSTAKMNPSERAAFLENDREMEVAHSVAATAGDTEFI
;
A
#
# COMPACT_ATOMS: atom_id res chain seq x y z
N MET A 1 7.45 -27.14 9.41
CA MET A 1 8.05 -26.39 8.29
C MET A 1 8.32 -24.98 8.75
N ARG A 2 9.59 -24.58 8.96
CA ARG A 2 9.91 -23.18 9.27
C ARG A 2 10.05 -22.44 7.95
N VAL A 3 9.11 -21.55 7.66
CA VAL A 3 9.22 -20.60 6.55
C VAL A 3 10.04 -19.44 7.07
N TYR A 4 11.25 -19.27 6.54
CA TYR A 4 12.06 -18.08 6.82
C TYR A 4 11.53 -16.93 5.95
N PRO A 5 11.31 -15.72 6.50
CA PRO A 5 10.94 -14.58 5.70
C PRO A 5 12.02 -14.35 4.66
N GLN A 6 11.65 -14.43 3.38
CA GLN A 6 12.53 -14.11 2.27
C GLN A 6 12.35 -12.63 1.95
N GLU A 7 13.47 -11.92 1.75
CA GLU A 7 13.39 -10.58 1.20
C GLU A 7 12.88 -10.66 -0.25
N PRO A 8 12.01 -9.73 -0.69
CA PRO A 8 11.51 -9.70 -2.06
C PRO A 8 12.67 -9.64 -3.07
N SER A 9 12.49 -10.26 -4.23
CA SER A 9 13.45 -10.11 -5.33
C SER A 9 13.60 -8.64 -5.72
N GLY A 10 14.80 -8.25 -6.14
CA GLY A 10 15.09 -6.89 -6.60
C GLY A 10 14.19 -6.52 -7.78
N GLY A 11 13.19 -5.68 -7.53
CA GLY A 11 12.20 -5.25 -8.52
C GLY A 11 10.75 -5.32 -8.03
N VAL A 12 10.46 -6.09 -6.98
CA VAL A 12 9.11 -6.19 -6.43
C VAL A 12 8.84 -5.06 -5.44
N TYR A 13 7.74 -4.32 -5.66
CA TYR A 13 7.20 -3.40 -4.68
C TYR A 13 6.38 -4.19 -3.65
N PHE A 14 6.96 -4.41 -2.47
CA PHE A 14 6.35 -5.14 -1.37
C PHE A 14 6.35 -4.33 -0.07
N MET A 15 5.32 -4.50 0.75
CA MET A 15 5.20 -3.91 2.08
C MET A 15 4.46 -4.86 3.03
N LYS A 16 4.82 -4.82 4.32
CA LYS A 16 4.13 -5.60 5.35
C LYS A 16 2.78 -4.97 5.69
N GLN A 17 1.83 -5.80 6.10
CA GLN A 17 0.60 -5.33 6.72
C GLN A 17 0.78 -5.28 8.23
N THR A 18 0.65 -4.07 8.78
CA THR A 18 0.72 -3.79 10.21
C THR A 18 -0.50 -3.01 10.71
N VAL A 19 -1.28 -2.42 9.78
CA VAL A 19 -2.57 -1.78 10.05
C VAL A 19 -3.70 -2.81 9.93
N GLY A 20 -4.56 -2.87 10.95
CA GLY A 20 -5.75 -3.72 10.96
C GLY A 20 -6.74 -3.31 9.86
N ASN A 21 -7.44 -4.28 9.27
CA ASN A 21 -8.42 -4.08 8.19
C ASN A 21 -7.89 -3.40 6.90
N ALA A 22 -6.59 -3.10 6.81
CA ALA A 22 -5.99 -2.47 5.64
C ALA A 22 -5.61 -3.44 4.51
N CYS A 23 -5.96 -4.72 4.59
CA CYS A 23 -5.54 -5.74 3.61
C CYS A 23 -5.97 -5.41 2.17
N GLY A 24 -7.18 -4.86 1.98
CA GLY A 24 -7.67 -4.41 0.69
C GLY A 24 -6.83 -3.26 0.11
N THR A 25 -6.57 -2.24 0.93
CA THR A 25 -5.68 -1.11 0.55
C THR A 25 -4.28 -1.59 0.19
N ILE A 26 -3.70 -2.46 1.01
CA ILE A 26 -2.34 -2.98 0.78
C ILE A 26 -2.31 -3.82 -0.51
N GLY A 27 -3.35 -4.62 -0.77
CA GLY A 27 -3.48 -5.36 -2.02
C GLY A 27 -3.50 -4.44 -3.24
N LEU A 28 -4.23 -3.33 -3.19
CA LEU A 28 -4.24 -2.32 -4.25
C LEU A 28 -2.86 -1.63 -4.40
N LEU A 29 -2.21 -1.27 -3.30
CA LEU A 29 -0.87 -0.67 -3.34
C LEU A 29 0.17 -1.62 -3.93
N HIS A 30 0.10 -2.92 -3.63
CA HIS A 30 0.94 -3.93 -4.27
C HIS A 30 0.63 -4.03 -5.78
N ALA A 31 -0.64 -4.13 -6.16
CA ALA A 31 -1.03 -4.25 -7.56
C ALA A 31 -0.54 -3.05 -8.39
N VAL A 32 -0.83 -1.83 -7.93
CA VAL A 32 -0.46 -0.58 -8.60
C VAL A 32 1.06 -0.37 -8.57
N GLY A 33 1.70 -0.57 -7.42
CA GLY A 33 3.14 -0.34 -7.23
C GLY A 33 4.02 -1.18 -8.15
N ASN A 34 3.60 -2.41 -8.45
CA ASN A 34 4.34 -3.34 -9.30
C ASN A 34 4.10 -3.13 -10.81
N ILE A 35 3.18 -2.25 -11.22
CA ILE A 35 2.91 -1.92 -12.64
C ILE A 35 3.13 -0.44 -12.96
N THR A 36 3.81 0.31 -12.07
CA THR A 36 4.05 1.76 -12.24
C THR A 36 4.80 2.14 -13.51
N SER A 37 5.51 1.20 -14.15
CA SER A 37 6.12 1.38 -15.48
C SER A 37 5.14 1.23 -16.65
N GLU A 38 3.98 0.62 -16.42
CA GLU A 38 2.96 0.30 -17.43
C GLU A 38 1.75 1.24 -17.37
N ILE A 39 1.51 1.87 -16.22
CA ILE A 39 0.43 2.83 -16.00
C ILE A 39 0.98 4.24 -15.78
N LYS A 40 0.22 5.24 -16.23
CA LYS A 40 0.56 6.65 -15.96
C LYS A 40 -0.24 7.14 -14.75
N LEU A 41 0.43 7.28 -13.61
CA LEU A 41 -0.12 8.02 -12.48
C LEU A 41 -0.15 9.52 -12.83
N VAL A 42 -1.17 10.21 -12.33
CA VAL A 42 -1.25 11.67 -12.48
C VAL A 42 -0.16 12.29 -11.62
N GLU A 43 0.68 13.15 -12.22
CA GLU A 43 1.77 13.81 -11.50
C GLU A 43 1.23 14.65 -10.33
N GLY A 44 1.84 14.48 -9.15
CA GLY A 44 1.41 15.14 -7.93
C GLY A 44 0.16 14.55 -7.28
N SER A 45 -0.45 13.51 -7.87
CA SER A 45 -1.49 12.73 -7.20
C SER A 45 -0.95 12.02 -5.97
N TYR A 46 -1.86 11.63 -5.06
CA TYR A 46 -1.49 10.88 -3.86
C TYR A 46 -0.63 9.65 -4.19
N LEU A 47 -1.07 8.79 -5.12
CA LEU A 47 -0.34 7.56 -5.45
C LEU A 47 1.02 7.85 -6.09
N ASP A 48 1.14 8.89 -6.92
CA ASP A 48 2.42 9.32 -7.49
C ASP A 48 3.40 9.73 -6.37
N ASN A 49 2.96 10.57 -5.44
CA ASN A 49 3.77 11.00 -4.31
C ASN A 49 4.10 9.86 -3.35
N PHE A 50 3.15 8.96 -3.10
CA PHE A 50 3.32 7.78 -2.25
C PHE A 50 4.45 6.89 -2.79
N PHE A 51 4.36 6.43 -4.04
CA PHE A 51 5.36 5.53 -4.61
C PHE A 51 6.73 6.19 -4.79
N LYS A 52 6.79 7.50 -5.05
CA LYS A 52 8.05 8.25 -5.05
C LYS A 52 8.69 8.31 -3.66
N SER A 53 7.90 8.57 -2.62
CA SER A 53 8.38 8.70 -1.24
C SER A 53 8.85 7.37 -0.66
N THR A 54 8.22 6.26 -1.06
CA THR A 54 8.48 4.92 -0.51
C THR A 54 9.38 4.05 -1.39
N ALA A 55 9.85 4.55 -2.54
CA ALA A 55 10.60 3.78 -3.53
C ALA A 55 11.84 3.08 -2.93
N LYS A 56 12.58 3.78 -2.07
CA LYS A 56 13.83 3.32 -1.45
C LYS A 56 13.65 2.65 -0.08
N MET A 57 12.42 2.60 0.42
CA MET A 57 12.10 2.01 1.72
C MET A 57 12.04 0.48 1.64
N ASN A 58 12.48 -0.19 2.70
CA ASN A 58 12.27 -1.62 2.87
C ASN A 58 10.80 -1.93 3.25
N PRO A 59 10.36 -3.20 3.20
CA PRO A 59 8.96 -3.55 3.46
C PRO A 59 8.39 -3.13 4.81
N SER A 60 9.24 -3.03 5.85
CA SER A 60 8.82 -2.60 7.19
C SER A 60 8.73 -1.08 7.29
N GLU A 61 9.65 -0.35 6.65
CA GLU A 61 9.59 1.11 6.54
C GLU A 61 8.36 1.58 5.75
N ARG A 62 8.00 0.88 4.68
CA ARG A 62 6.77 1.15 3.93
C ARG A 62 5.51 0.96 4.79
N ALA A 63 5.51 -0.06 5.64
CA ALA A 63 4.41 -0.32 6.56
C ALA A 63 4.29 0.82 7.59
N ALA A 64 5.41 1.23 8.20
CA ALA A 64 5.46 2.36 9.13
C ALA A 64 5.07 3.69 8.45
N PHE A 65 5.43 3.90 7.18
CA PHE A 65 4.99 5.06 6.42
C PHE A 65 3.46 5.09 6.30
N LEU A 66 2.85 3.96 5.90
CA LEU A 66 1.40 3.82 5.75
C LEU A 66 0.64 3.99 7.08
N GLU A 67 1.20 3.50 8.20
CA GLU A 67 0.62 3.69 9.54
C GLU A 67 0.46 5.16 9.92
N ASN A 68 1.36 6.03 9.43
CA ASN A 68 1.36 7.46 9.73
C ASN A 68 0.67 8.29 8.63
N ASP A 69 0.10 7.65 7.61
CA ASP A 69 -0.51 8.31 6.47
C ASP A 69 -2.01 8.56 6.69
N ARG A 70 -2.32 9.76 7.18
CA ARG A 70 -3.70 10.17 7.46
C ARG A 70 -4.56 10.31 6.21
N GLU A 71 -3.98 10.66 5.07
CA GLU A 71 -4.75 10.82 3.82
C GLU A 71 -5.27 9.45 3.35
N MET A 72 -4.42 8.43 3.39
CA MET A 72 -4.82 7.06 3.08
C MET A 72 -5.82 6.49 4.08
N GLU A 73 -5.65 6.75 5.37
CA GLU A 73 -6.60 6.30 6.40
C GLU A 73 -8.01 6.86 6.14
N VAL A 74 -8.10 8.14 5.81
CA VAL A 74 -9.38 8.80 5.49
C VAL A 74 -9.98 8.21 4.21
N ALA A 75 -9.18 8.05 3.15
CA ALA A 75 -9.64 7.47 1.89
C ALA A 75 -10.13 6.01 2.07
N HIS A 76 -9.39 5.20 2.83
CA HIS A 76 -9.78 3.83 3.18
C HIS A 76 -11.11 3.81 3.94
N SER A 77 -11.27 4.68 4.94
CA SER A 77 -12.50 4.73 5.76
C SER A 77 -13.73 5.08 4.92
N VAL A 78 -13.61 6.08 4.02
CA VAL A 78 -14.69 6.44 3.09
C VAL A 78 -15.04 5.28 2.17
N ALA A 79 -14.04 4.61 1.59
CA ALA A 79 -14.26 3.47 0.70
C ALA A 79 -14.90 2.28 1.44
N ALA A 80 -14.50 2.01 2.68
CA ALA A 80 -15.06 0.94 3.50
C ALA A 80 -16.57 1.16 3.80
N THR A 81 -17.01 2.41 3.94
CA THR A 81 -18.43 2.75 4.18
C THR A 81 -19.27 2.85 2.91
N ALA A 82 -18.66 2.79 1.73
CA ALA A 82 -19.35 3.00 0.46
C ALA A 82 -19.95 1.70 -0.14
N GLY A 83 -19.68 0.54 0.47
CA GLY A 83 -20.26 -0.73 0.02
C GLY A 83 -21.75 -0.86 0.35
N ASP A 84 -22.44 -1.77 -0.34
CA ASP A 84 -23.87 -2.04 -0.12
C ASP A 84 -24.19 -2.75 1.21
N THR A 85 -23.15 -3.12 1.96
CA THR A 85 -23.23 -3.83 3.24
C THR A 85 -22.64 -2.99 4.36
N GLU A 86 -23.22 -3.07 5.55
CA GLU A 86 -22.73 -2.35 6.72
C GLU A 86 -21.34 -2.86 7.16
N PHE A 87 -20.56 -1.94 7.72
CA PHE A 87 -19.31 -2.26 8.39
C PHE A 87 -19.65 -2.87 9.77
N ILE A 88 -19.46 -4.18 9.90
CA ILE A 88 -19.65 -4.95 11.15
C ILE A 88 -18.42 -4.89 12.06
#